data_AF-A0A9X2S4S4-F1
#
_entry.id   AF-A0A9X2S4S4-F1
#
_cell.length_a   1.000
_cell.length_b   1.000
_cell.length_c   1.000
_cell.angle_alpha   90.00
_cell.angle_beta   90.00
_cell.angle_gamma   90.00
#
_symmetry.space_group_name_H-M   'P 1'
#
loop_
_entity.id
_entity.type
_entity.pdbx_description
1 polymer ?
#
loop_
_entity_poly.entity_id
_entity_poly.type
_entity_poly.pdbx_seq_one_letter_code
_entity_poly.pdbx_strand_id
1 'polypeptide(L)'
;MKEKISSKLLNGLVIVGIVLTILALIATPLVITALLKTSNRELLSSNMVLILTGCIYVCATPYLVALFKLKSICRLLCSQNSFSPKIAKEFQIIAICAFSEAVLFILAELFLYFDRSLFLYALTIIPSIIVPFVSITAGFLSLIMSNIFKKAAEIKEEVDLTF
;
A
#
# COMPACT_ATOMS: atom_id res chain seq x y z
N MET A 1 15.99 26.72 7.25
CA MET A 1 16.51 25.56 8.03
C MET A 1 15.41 24.56 8.41
N LYS A 2 14.20 25.01 8.82
CA LYS A 2 13.03 24.16 9.17
C LYS A 2 12.57 23.20 8.05
N GLU A 3 12.52 23.66 6.79
CA GLU A 3 12.05 22.83 5.65
C GLU A 3 12.98 21.65 5.30
N LYS A 4 14.31 21.83 5.44
CA LYS A 4 15.30 20.77 5.21
C LYS A 4 15.25 19.65 6.26
N ILE A 5 14.70 19.92 7.44
CA ILE A 5 14.56 18.94 8.52
C ILE A 5 13.26 18.13 8.31
N SER A 6 12.16 18.80 7.98
CA SER A 6 10.86 18.16 7.69
C SER A 6 10.96 17.15 6.52
N SER A 7 11.63 17.56 5.45
CA SER A 7 11.89 16.72 4.27
C SER A 7 12.69 15.45 4.55
N LYS A 8 13.75 15.55 5.35
CA LYS A 8 14.58 14.41 5.76
C LYS A 8 13.81 13.44 6.66
N LEU A 9 13.00 13.98 7.57
CA LEU A 9 12.16 13.17 8.46
C LEU A 9 11.09 12.39 7.67
N LEU A 10 10.39 13.04 6.74
CA LEU A 10 9.36 12.41 5.92
C LEU A 10 9.94 11.29 5.04
N ASN A 11 11.05 11.56 4.35
CA ASN A 11 11.73 10.54 3.55
C ASN A 11 12.29 9.40 4.42
N GLY A 12 12.80 9.70 5.61
CA GLY A 12 13.24 8.70 6.58
C GLY A 12 12.10 7.78 7.02
N LEU A 13 10.93 8.35 7.33
CA LEU A 13 9.74 7.60 7.73
C LEU A 13 9.29 6.63 6.64
N VAL A 14 9.26 7.07 5.38
CA VAL A 14 8.88 6.21 4.25
C VAL A 14 9.88 5.07 4.04
N ILE A 15 11.19 5.35 4.19
CA ILE A 15 12.23 4.31 4.10
C ILE A 15 12.05 3.26 5.21
N VAL A 16 11.80 3.70 6.45
CA VAL A 16 11.51 2.79 7.57
C VAL A 16 10.28 1.94 7.26
N GLY A 17 9.21 2.54 6.71
CA GLY A 17 8.02 1.80 6.30
C GLY A 17 8.31 0.71 5.24
N ILE A 18 9.13 1.02 4.23
CA ILE A 18 9.54 0.05 3.21
C ILE A 18 10.33 -1.10 3.84
N VAL A 19 11.32 -0.79 4.69
CA VAL A 19 12.16 -1.80 5.34
C VAL A 19 11.32 -2.70 6.24
N LEU A 20 10.44 -2.13 7.06
CA LEU A 20 9.52 -2.89 7.92
C LEU A 20 8.60 -3.80 7.11
N THR A 21 8.07 -3.33 5.98
CA THR A 21 7.22 -4.13 5.10
C THR A 21 7.98 -5.32 4.52
N ILE A 22 9.21 -5.12 4.03
CA ILE A 22 10.03 -6.20 3.49
C ILE A 22 10.36 -7.24 4.57
N LEU A 23 10.75 -6.79 5.77
CA LEU A 23 11.02 -7.68 6.90
C LEU A 23 9.77 -8.48 7.30
N ALA A 24 8.60 -7.84 7.32
CA ALA A 24 7.33 -8.53 7.60
C ALA A 24 7.00 -9.58 6.54
N LEU A 25 7.24 -9.30 5.26
CA LEU A 25 7.01 -10.26 4.16
C LEU A 25 7.95 -11.46 4.24
N ILE A 26 9.21 -11.26 4.61
CA ILE A 26 10.18 -12.36 4.83
C ILE A 26 9.77 -13.19 6.05
N ALA A 27 9.26 -12.56 7.11
CA ALA A 27 8.79 -13.26 8.31
C ALA A 27 7.44 -13.97 8.11
N THR A 28 6.66 -13.61 7.09
CA THR A 28 5.28 -14.09 6.87
C THR A 28 5.17 -15.63 6.83
N PRO A 29 6.02 -16.39 6.10
CA PRO A 29 5.94 -17.85 6.07
C PRO A 29 6.19 -18.48 7.44
N LEU A 30 7.11 -17.91 8.22
CA LEU A 30 7.43 -18.36 9.58
C LEU A 30 6.25 -18.12 10.53
N VAL A 31 5.65 -16.93 10.47
CA VAL A 31 4.48 -16.57 11.29
C VAL A 31 3.28 -17.44 10.97
N ILE A 32 2.98 -17.65 9.68
CA ILE A 32 1.88 -18.54 9.24
C ILE A 32 2.11 -19.97 9.75
N THR A 33 3.32 -20.49 9.60
CA THR A 33 3.66 -21.85 10.04
C THR A 33 3.48 -22.01 11.55
N ALA A 34 3.90 -21.01 12.33
CA ALA A 34 3.75 -21.02 13.79
C ALA A 34 2.27 -20.92 14.23
N LEU A 35 1.49 -20.05 13.58
CA LEU A 35 0.06 -19.89 13.86
C LEU A 35 -0.71 -21.19 13.58
N LEU A 36 -0.51 -21.81 12.42
CA LEU A 36 -1.17 -23.06 12.06
C LEU A 36 -0.80 -24.21 13.01
N LYS A 37 0.47 -24.27 13.44
CA LYS A 37 0.93 -25.26 14.44
C LYS A 37 0.24 -25.09 15.79
N THR A 38 0.00 -23.85 16.21
CA THR A 38 -0.62 -23.53 17.51
C THR A 38 -2.12 -23.81 17.52
N SER A 39 -2.81 -23.61 16.39
CA SER A 39 -4.26 -23.80 16.28
C SER A 39 -4.71 -25.26 16.18
N ASN A 40 -3.82 -26.23 16.41
CA ASN A 40 -4.10 -27.68 16.42
C ASN A 40 -4.83 -28.19 15.16
N ARG A 41 -4.69 -27.48 14.03
CA ARG A 41 -5.21 -27.92 12.75
C ARG A 41 -4.24 -28.92 12.16
N GLU A 42 -4.57 -30.21 12.27
CA GLU A 42 -3.87 -31.35 11.64
C GLU A 42 -3.79 -31.28 10.10
N LEU A 43 -4.16 -30.16 9.48
CA LEU A 43 -4.05 -29.91 8.05
C LEU A 43 -2.70 -29.27 7.69
N LEU A 44 -1.60 -29.83 8.18
CA LEU A 44 -0.24 -29.42 7.81
C LEU A 44 0.12 -29.95 6.41
N SER A 45 -0.70 -29.64 5.40
CA SER A 45 -0.25 -29.82 4.03
C SER A 45 0.69 -28.67 3.70
N SER A 46 1.91 -28.97 3.25
CA SER A 46 2.87 -27.97 2.75
C SER A 46 2.22 -27.00 1.75
N ASN A 47 1.23 -27.48 1.01
CA ASN A 47 0.47 -26.71 0.02
C ASN A 47 -0.34 -25.56 0.65
N MET A 48 -0.89 -25.72 1.86
CA MET A 48 -1.69 -24.68 2.50
C MET A 48 -0.86 -23.47 2.90
N VAL A 49 0.34 -23.69 3.45
CA VAL A 49 1.27 -22.60 3.81
C VAL A 49 1.70 -21.84 2.56
N LEU A 50 1.99 -22.56 1.46
CA LEU A 50 2.37 -21.96 0.18
C LEU A 50 1.23 -21.13 -0.42
N ILE A 51 -0.01 -21.63 -0.41
CA ILE A 51 -1.17 -20.90 -0.94
C ILE A 51 -1.40 -19.61 -0.14
N LEU A 52 -1.44 -19.68 1.20
CA LEU A 52 -1.70 -18.51 2.04
C LEU A 52 -0.58 -17.46 1.92
N THR A 53 0.66 -17.90 1.92
CA THR A 53 1.82 -17.01 1.70
C THR A 53 1.75 -16.36 0.31
N GLY A 54 1.40 -17.14 -0.71
CA GLY A 54 1.22 -16.65 -2.07
C GLY A 54 0.17 -15.55 -2.15
N CYS A 55 -1.01 -15.75 -1.54
CA CYS A 55 -2.06 -14.74 -1.47
C CYS A 55 -1.56 -13.43 -0.82
N ILE A 56 -0.85 -13.53 0.31
CA ILE A 56 -0.32 -12.33 0.99
C ILE A 56 0.69 -11.59 0.11
N TYR A 57 1.57 -12.30 -0.59
CA TYR A 57 2.57 -11.67 -1.46
C TYR A 57 1.93 -10.96 -2.66
N VAL A 58 0.89 -11.57 -3.24
CA VAL A 58 0.10 -10.94 -4.31
C VAL A 58 -0.56 -9.65 -3.80
N CYS A 59 -1.20 -9.68 -2.63
CA CYS A 59 -1.85 -8.51 -2.04
C CYS A 59 -0.85 -7.42 -1.62
N ALA A 60 0.35 -7.79 -1.15
CA ALA A 60 1.36 -6.83 -0.69
C ALA A 60 2.09 -6.11 -1.84
N THR A 61 2.05 -6.66 -3.06
CA THR A 61 2.72 -6.08 -4.23
C THR A 61 2.26 -4.64 -4.53
N PRO A 62 0.95 -4.34 -4.69
CA PRO A 62 0.50 -2.96 -4.93
C PRO A 62 0.86 -2.02 -3.78
N TYR A 63 0.80 -2.49 -2.53
CA TYR A 63 1.18 -1.70 -1.36
C TYR A 63 2.66 -1.29 -1.39
N LEU A 64 3.57 -2.23 -1.71
CA LEU A 64 4.99 -1.93 -1.86
C LEU A 64 5.24 -0.89 -2.96
N VAL A 65 4.57 -1.04 -4.12
CA VAL A 65 4.67 -0.08 -5.21
C VAL A 65 4.21 1.31 -4.75
N ALA A 66 3.10 1.39 -4.01
CA ALA A 66 2.61 2.65 -3.45
C ALA A 66 3.63 3.30 -2.50
N LEU A 67 4.33 2.54 -1.66
CA LEU A 67 5.38 3.07 -0.78
C LEU A 67 6.57 3.65 -1.55
N PHE A 68 7.02 2.99 -2.63
CA PHE A 68 8.08 3.53 -3.48
C PHE A 68 7.65 4.83 -4.19
N LYS A 69 6.39 4.91 -4.61
CA LYS A 69 5.82 6.13 -5.19
C LYS A 69 5.67 7.26 -4.17
N LEU A 70 5.30 6.92 -2.93
CA LEU A 70 5.27 7.89 -1.83
C LEU A 70 6.68 8.45 -1.55
N LYS A 71 7.72 7.60 -1.57
CA LYS A 71 9.12 8.05 -1.46
C LYS A 71 9.51 9.02 -2.58
N SER A 72 9.09 8.72 -3.81
CA SER A 72 9.31 9.56 -4.98
C SER A 72 8.65 10.94 -4.81
N ILE A 73 7.39 11.00 -4.35
CA ILE A 73 6.69 12.24 -4.02
C ILE A 73 7.44 13.04 -2.95
N CYS A 74 7.85 12.39 -1.86
CA CYS A 74 8.60 13.05 -0.80
C CYS A 74 9.87 13.70 -1.35
N ARG A 75 10.61 13.01 -2.23
CA ARG A 75 11.81 13.57 -2.87
C ARG A 75 11.49 14.77 -3.78
N LEU A 76 10.39 14.71 -4.54
CA LEU A 76 9.99 15.77 -5.47
C LEU A 76 9.51 17.03 -4.74
N LEU A 77 8.72 16.89 -3.68
CA LEU A 77 8.25 18.01 -2.85
C LEU A 77 9.39 18.78 -2.17
N CYS A 78 10.53 18.13 -1.98
CA CYS A 78 11.72 18.73 -1.37
C CYS A 78 12.67 19.37 -2.39
N SER A 79 12.38 19.20 -3.69
CA SER A 79 13.09 19.89 -4.76
C SER A 79 12.49 21.28 -5.00
N GLN A 80 13.21 22.18 -5.66
CA GLN A 80 12.73 23.55 -5.90
C GLN A 80 11.46 23.64 -6.77
N ASN A 81 11.03 22.54 -7.39
CA ASN A 81 9.81 22.44 -8.19
C ASN A 81 8.71 21.66 -7.46
N SER A 82 8.23 22.22 -6.36
CA SER A 82 7.23 21.61 -5.47
C SER A 82 5.86 21.40 -6.11
N PHE A 83 5.55 22.12 -7.20
CA PHE A 83 4.34 21.97 -7.99
C PHE A 83 4.72 21.52 -9.39
N SER A 84 4.70 20.20 -9.60
CA SER A 84 5.00 19.58 -10.88
C SER A 84 3.89 18.59 -11.24
N PRO A 85 3.49 18.49 -12.52
CA PRO A 85 2.55 17.47 -12.97
C PRO A 85 3.05 16.04 -12.68
N LYS A 86 4.36 15.87 -12.48
CA LYS A 86 4.96 14.60 -12.05
C LYS A 86 4.46 14.14 -10.68
N ILE A 87 4.26 15.06 -9.73
CA ILE A 87 3.77 14.72 -8.39
C ILE A 87 2.32 14.24 -8.46
N ALA A 88 1.48 14.92 -9.27
CA ALA A 88 0.12 14.48 -9.53
C ALA A 88 0.06 13.06 -10.08
N LYS A 89 0.89 12.75 -11.08
CA LYS A 89 0.97 11.40 -11.66
C LYS A 89 1.36 10.33 -10.64
N GLU A 90 2.29 10.63 -9.74
CA GLU A 90 2.71 9.67 -8.71
C GLU A 90 1.57 9.41 -7.69
N PHE A 91 0.80 10.43 -7.31
CA PHE A 91 -0.42 10.26 -6.49
C PHE A 91 -1.50 9.44 -7.21
N GLN A 92 -1.68 9.63 -8.52
CA GLN A 92 -2.60 8.82 -9.31
C GLN A 92 -2.20 7.35 -9.32
N ILE A 93 -0.89 7.05 -9.42
CA ILE A 93 -0.40 5.67 -9.34
C ILE A 93 -0.68 5.08 -7.95
N ILE A 94 -0.45 5.84 -6.87
CA ILE A 94 -0.79 5.40 -5.51
C ILE A 94 -2.28 5.08 -5.40
N ALA A 95 -3.16 5.91 -5.99
CA ALA A 95 -4.60 5.65 -5.98
C ALA A 95 -4.95 4.33 -6.68
N ILE A 96 -4.38 4.07 -7.86
CA ILE A 96 -4.58 2.82 -8.60
C ILE A 96 -4.06 1.63 -7.78
N CYS A 97 -2.88 1.76 -7.15
CA CYS A 97 -2.32 0.72 -6.29
C CYS A 97 -3.26 0.41 -5.11
N ALA A 98 -3.77 1.43 -4.42
CA ALA A 98 -4.67 1.23 -3.28
C ALA A 98 -6.01 0.59 -3.69
N PHE A 99 -6.61 1.01 -4.81
CA PHE A 99 -7.81 0.34 -5.32
C PHE A 99 -7.54 -1.10 -5.76
N SER A 100 -6.39 -1.35 -6.40
CA SER A 100 -6.00 -2.70 -6.79
C SER A 100 -5.76 -3.61 -5.58
N GLU A 101 -5.20 -3.08 -4.48
CA GLU A 101 -5.02 -3.81 -3.23
C GLU A 101 -6.37 -4.23 -2.65
N ALA A 102 -7.35 -3.32 -2.59
CA ALA A 102 -8.69 -3.65 -2.11
C ALA A 102 -9.33 -4.79 -2.93
N VAL A 103 -9.22 -4.73 -4.26
CA VAL A 103 -9.77 -5.76 -5.15
C VAL A 103 -9.03 -7.09 -4.97
N LEU A 104 -7.69 -7.08 -4.97
CA LEU A 104 -6.89 -8.29 -4.79
C LEU A 104 -7.16 -8.94 -3.43
N PHE A 105 -7.32 -8.14 -2.38
CA PHE A 105 -7.62 -8.64 -1.05
C PHE A 105 -8.98 -9.34 -1.00
N ILE A 106 -10.03 -8.71 -1.53
CA ILE A 106 -11.38 -9.31 -1.61
C ILE A 106 -11.36 -10.61 -2.43
N LEU A 107 -10.64 -10.62 -3.57
CA LEU A 107 -10.51 -11.81 -4.41
C LEU A 107 -9.76 -12.94 -3.70
N ALA A 108 -8.68 -12.60 -2.96
CA ALA A 108 -7.94 -13.57 -2.17
C ALA A 108 -8.79 -14.18 -1.06
N GLU A 109 -9.59 -13.36 -0.36
CA GLU A 109 -10.53 -13.85 0.65
C GLU A 109 -11.60 -14.76 0.04
N LEU A 110 -12.19 -14.35 -1.09
CA LEU A 110 -13.19 -15.16 -1.79
C LEU A 110 -12.61 -16.50 -2.25
N PHE A 111 -11.39 -16.49 -2.78
CA PHE A 111 -10.67 -17.70 -3.17
C PHE A 111 -10.45 -18.65 -1.99
N LEU A 112 -9.98 -18.12 -0.85
CA LEU A 112 -9.75 -18.90 0.37
C LEU A 112 -11.06 -19.43 0.98
N TYR A 113 -12.17 -18.70 0.82
CA TYR A 113 -13.49 -19.14 1.21
C TYR A 113 -13.95 -20.35 0.39
N PHE A 114 -13.89 -20.26 -0.95
CA PHE A 114 -14.33 -21.33 -1.85
C PHE A 114 -13.46 -22.60 -1.78
N ASP A 115 -12.12 -22.46 -1.78
CA ASP A 115 -11.21 -23.62 -1.85
C ASP A 115 -11.16 -24.41 -0.52
N ARG A 116 -11.29 -23.74 0.62
CA ARG A 116 -10.91 -24.34 1.91
C ARG A 116 -11.89 -24.15 3.05
N SER A 117 -13.05 -23.54 2.82
CA SER A 117 -13.99 -23.15 3.88
C SER A 117 -13.28 -22.44 5.05
N LEU A 118 -12.21 -21.69 4.75
CA LEU A 118 -11.38 -20.97 5.72
C LEU A 118 -12.09 -19.70 6.17
N PHE A 119 -13.31 -19.85 6.66
CA PHE A 119 -14.01 -18.82 7.40
C PHE A 119 -13.76 -19.08 8.88
N LEU A 120 -12.55 -18.78 9.35
CA LEU A 120 -12.21 -18.90 10.76
C LEU A 120 -12.42 -17.58 11.50
N TYR A 121 -13.67 -17.39 11.94
CA TYR A 121 -14.04 -16.54 13.10
C TYR A 121 -13.53 -15.08 13.06
N ALA A 122 -13.77 -14.34 14.15
CA ALA A 122 -13.55 -12.89 14.27
C ALA A 122 -12.18 -12.38 13.78
N LEU A 123 -11.16 -13.24 13.68
CA LEU A 123 -9.82 -12.89 13.21
C LEU A 123 -9.74 -12.60 11.72
N THR A 124 -10.61 -13.19 10.88
CA THR A 124 -10.65 -12.93 9.43
C THR A 124 -11.69 -11.87 9.06
N ILE A 125 -12.86 -11.87 9.71
CA ILE A 125 -13.96 -10.94 9.41
C ILE A 125 -13.54 -9.47 9.61
N ILE A 126 -12.77 -9.19 10.66
CA ILE A 126 -12.36 -7.81 10.96
C ILE A 126 -11.42 -7.27 9.87
N PRO A 127 -10.33 -7.96 9.47
CA PRO A 127 -9.53 -7.60 8.31
C PRO A 127 -10.33 -7.45 7.00
N SER A 128 -11.32 -8.31 6.75
CA SER A 128 -12.19 -8.25 5.56
C SER A 128 -12.92 -6.92 5.38
N ILE A 129 -13.19 -6.21 6.48
CA ILE A 129 -13.84 -4.89 6.42
C ILE A 129 -12.79 -3.78 6.46
N ILE A 130 -11.82 -3.88 7.37
CA ILE A 130 -10.84 -2.80 7.62
C ILE A 130 -9.92 -2.60 6.42
N VAL A 131 -9.37 -3.67 5.84
CA VAL A 131 -8.37 -3.54 4.78
C VAL A 131 -8.98 -2.90 3.53
N PRO A 132 -10.11 -3.37 2.98
CA PRO A 132 -10.73 -2.69 1.83
C PRO A 132 -11.15 -1.26 2.15
N PHE A 133 -11.69 -0.99 3.35
CA PHE A 133 -12.08 0.36 3.74
C PHE A 133 -10.89 1.33 3.74
N VAL A 134 -9.78 0.95 4.40
CA VAL A 134 -8.57 1.77 4.45
C VAL A 134 -7.98 1.96 3.05
N SER A 135 -7.86 0.90 2.25
CA SER A 135 -7.32 0.99 0.89
C SER A 135 -8.19 1.86 -0.02
N ILE A 136 -9.52 1.77 0.08
CA ILE A 136 -10.45 2.65 -0.66
C ILE A 136 -10.28 4.10 -0.21
N THR A 137 -10.28 4.39 1.09
CA THR A 137 -10.09 5.75 1.61
C THR A 137 -8.75 6.33 1.19
N ALA A 138 -7.66 5.56 1.29
CA ALA A 138 -6.33 5.97 0.84
C ALA A 138 -6.28 6.22 -0.68
N GLY A 139 -6.97 5.39 -1.46
CA GLY A 139 -7.11 5.54 -2.91
C GLY A 139 -7.83 6.84 -3.28
N PHE A 140 -8.97 7.11 -2.65
CA PHE A 140 -9.72 8.36 -2.83
C PHE A 140 -8.89 9.59 -2.44
N LEU A 141 -8.25 9.57 -1.27
CA LEU A 141 -7.40 10.66 -0.81
C LEU A 141 -6.26 10.95 -1.79
N SER A 142 -5.62 9.90 -2.30
CA SER A 142 -4.53 10.03 -3.28
C SER A 142 -5.03 10.60 -4.61
N LEU A 143 -6.24 10.23 -5.05
CA LEU A 143 -6.85 10.79 -6.26
C LEU A 143 -7.18 12.28 -6.10
N ILE A 144 -7.72 12.68 -4.95
CA ILE A 144 -7.97 14.09 -4.61
C ILE A 144 -6.65 14.87 -4.65
N MET A 145 -5.60 14.36 -4.00
CA MET A 145 -4.27 14.99 -4.01
C MET A 145 -3.71 15.11 -5.43
N SER A 146 -3.84 14.07 -6.26
CA SER A 146 -3.45 14.13 -7.68
C SER A 146 -4.12 15.30 -8.41
N ASN A 147 -5.43 15.48 -8.22
CA ASN A 147 -6.17 16.57 -8.86
C ASN A 147 -5.74 17.95 -8.34
N ILE A 148 -5.49 18.09 -7.04
CA ILE A 148 -5.00 19.34 -6.45
C ILE A 148 -3.64 19.71 -7.04
N PHE A 149 -2.68 18.77 -7.06
CA PHE A 149 -1.35 19.01 -7.61
C PHE A 149 -1.38 19.29 -9.12
N LYS A 150 -2.29 18.64 -9.85
CA LYS A 150 -2.48 18.90 -11.29
C LYS A 150 -2.96 20.34 -11.51
N LYS A 151 -4.04 20.76 -10.84
CA LYS A 151 -4.55 22.14 -10.93
C LYS A 151 -3.54 23.18 -10.47
N ALA A 152 -2.80 22.90 -9.41
CA ALA A 152 -1.76 23.81 -8.92
C ALA A 152 -0.61 23.96 -9.92
N ALA A 153 -0.24 22.89 -10.62
CA ALA A 153 0.76 22.96 -11.68
C ALA A 153 0.27 23.75 -12.90
N GLU A 154 -0.99 23.55 -13.32
CA GLU A 154 -1.62 24.31 -14.41
C GLU A 154 -1.63 25.82 -14.11
N ILE A 155 -2.06 26.21 -12.90
CA ILE A 155 -2.06 27.63 -12.47
C ILE A 155 -0.63 28.21 -12.46
N LYS A 156 0.35 27.44 -11.99
CA LYS A 156 1.74 27.89 -11.97
C LYS A 156 2.26 28.12 -13.39
N GLU A 157 1.96 27.21 -14.32
CA GLU A 157 2.34 27.33 -15.73
C GLU A 157 1.69 28.55 -16.40
N GLU A 158 0.40 28.81 -16.14
CA GLU A 158 -0.28 30.02 -16.65
C GLU A 158 0.37 31.31 -16.14
N VAL A 159 0.73 31.36 -14.85
CA VAL A 159 1.43 32.51 -14.27
C VAL A 159 2.82 32.70 -14.88
N ASP A 160 3.60 31.63 -15.02
CA ASP A 160 4.94 31.66 -15.62
C ASP A 160 4.91 32.04 -17.12
N LEU A 161 3.79 31.83 -17.82
CA LEU A 161 3.60 32.24 -19.22
C LEU A 161 3.13 33.70 -19.38
N THR A 162 2.58 34.29 -18.32
CA THR A 162 1.97 35.64 -18.36
C THR A 162 2.93 36.73 -17.88
N PHE A 163 3.94 36.39 -17.08
CA PHE A 163 4.92 37.30 -16.47
C PHE A 163 6.35 36.92 -16.81
#